data_AF-A0A8D9F2N1-F1
#
_entry.id   AF-A0A8D9F2N1-F1
#
_cell.length_a   1.000
_cell.length_b   1.000
_cell.length_c   1.000
_cell.angle_alpha   90.00
_cell.angle_beta   90.00
_cell.angle_gamma   90.00
#
_symmetry.space_group_name_H-M   'P 1'
#
loop_
_entity.id
_entity.type
_entity.pdbx_description
1 polymer ?
#
loop_
_entity_poly.entity_id
_entity_poly.type
_entity_poly.pdbx_seq_one_letter_code
_entity_poly.pdbx_strand_id
1 'polypeptide(L)'
;MSPQGQTLSAHVAGKVVMKSYLSGMPECKFGINDKIVMEAKGGSSTKSSGLTVAGGGDDPGRSGKPVVVIDDCQFHQCVKLSKFETEHSISFIPPDGEFELMRYRTTKDIALPFRVIPLVREATRTKMEVKVVLKSQFKASLLGQKIEVRIPTPLNTSGVQLICLKGKAKYKASENAIVWKIKRMAGMKETQLSAEIELLETDTKKKWTRPPISMNFEVPFAPSGFKVRYLKVFEPKLNYSDHDVIKWVRYIGRSGLYETRC
;
A
#
# COMPACT_ATOMS: atom_id res chain seq x y z
N MET A 1 4.75 11.33 5.34
CA MET A 1 6.18 11.18 5.73
C MET A 1 6.78 12.53 6.07
N SER A 2 7.71 12.58 7.03
CA SER A 2 8.51 13.78 7.35
C SER A 2 9.53 14.08 6.24
N PRO A 3 10.15 15.28 6.24
CA PRO A 3 11.22 15.60 5.29
C PRO A 3 12.43 14.65 5.38
N GLN A 4 12.71 14.13 6.58
CA GLN A 4 13.80 13.17 6.83
C GLN A 4 13.43 11.73 6.43
N GLY A 5 12.19 11.50 5.97
CA GLY A 5 11.71 10.19 5.55
C GLY A 5 11.17 9.32 6.69
N GLN A 6 10.89 9.89 7.86
CA GLN A 6 10.20 9.18 8.95
C GLN A 6 8.70 9.10 8.65
N THR A 7 8.10 7.94 8.89
CA THR A 7 6.65 7.75 8.78
C THR A 7 5.95 8.42 9.97
N LEU A 8 5.17 9.47 9.70
CA LEU A 8 4.40 10.19 10.72
C LEU A 8 3.04 9.52 11.02
N SER A 9 2.42 8.96 9.99
CA SER A 9 1.16 8.23 10.06
C SER A 9 1.11 7.26 8.88
N ALA A 10 0.63 6.04 9.13
CA ALA A 10 0.37 5.03 8.11
C ALA A 10 -0.82 4.18 8.54
N HIS A 11 -1.79 4.03 7.64
CA HIS A 11 -2.88 3.08 7.80
C HIS A 11 -3.31 2.57 6.43
N VAL A 12 -3.85 1.35 6.38
CA VAL A 12 -4.46 0.76 5.19
C VAL A 12 -5.89 0.42 5.52
N ALA A 13 -6.82 0.94 4.73
CA ALA A 13 -8.20 0.48 4.68
C ALA A 13 -8.32 -0.52 3.52
N GLY A 14 -8.65 -1.76 3.84
CA GLY A 14 -8.79 -2.85 2.87
C GLY A 14 -10.22 -3.38 2.80
N LYS A 15 -10.56 -3.97 1.66
CA LYS A 15 -11.78 -4.77 1.50
C LYS A 15 -11.51 -6.00 0.65
N VAL A 16 -12.25 -7.06 0.92
CA VAL A 16 -12.26 -8.29 0.13
C VAL A 16 -13.60 -8.34 -0.59
N VAL A 17 -13.55 -8.22 -1.92
CA VAL A 17 -14.71 -8.37 -2.80
C VAL A 17 -14.65 -9.74 -3.44
N MET A 18 -15.72 -10.50 -3.33
CA MET A 18 -15.86 -11.83 -3.89
C MET A 18 -16.86 -11.79 -5.04
N LYS A 19 -16.49 -12.42 -6.16
CA LYS A 19 -17.41 -12.72 -7.26
C LYS A 19 -17.64 -14.22 -7.24
N SER A 20 -18.79 -14.64 -6.75
CA SER A 20 -19.18 -16.03 -6.63
C SER A 20 -20.06 -16.41 -7.82
N TYR A 21 -19.74 -17.54 -8.46
CA TYR A 21 -20.57 -18.16 -9.48
C TYR A 21 -20.53 -19.67 -9.20
N LEU A 22 -21.18 -20.05 -8.09
CA LEU A 22 -21.15 -21.41 -7.57
C LEU A 22 -22.58 -21.96 -7.60
N SER A 23 -22.74 -23.19 -8.06
CA SER A 23 -24.05 -23.84 -8.10
C SER A 23 -24.52 -24.23 -6.69
N GLY A 24 -25.79 -24.02 -6.37
CA GLY A 24 -26.37 -24.45 -5.09
C GLY A 24 -26.18 -23.45 -3.95
N MET A 25 -25.87 -23.97 -2.76
CA MET A 25 -25.67 -23.19 -1.53
C MET A 25 -24.42 -23.69 -0.77
N PRO A 26 -23.22 -23.56 -1.36
CA PRO A 26 -22.02 -24.11 -0.78
C PRO A 26 -21.61 -23.38 0.50
N GLU A 27 -21.17 -24.12 1.52
CA GLU A 27 -20.45 -23.53 2.65
C GLU A 27 -18.99 -23.27 2.23
N CYS A 28 -18.57 -22.02 2.33
CA CYS A 28 -17.22 -21.57 2.02
C CYS A 28 -16.43 -21.28 3.30
N LYS A 29 -15.13 -21.58 3.29
CA LYS A 29 -14.17 -21.18 4.33
C LYS A 29 -13.03 -20.37 3.72
N PHE A 30 -12.85 -19.14 4.18
CA PHE A 30 -11.83 -18.22 3.69
C PHE A 30 -10.70 -18.06 4.72
N GLY A 31 -9.48 -18.36 4.29
CA GLY A 31 -8.29 -18.32 5.12
C GLY A 31 -7.36 -17.19 4.72
N ILE A 32 -6.91 -16.42 5.71
CA ILE A 32 -5.97 -15.30 5.56
C ILE A 32 -4.72 -15.55 6.41
N ASN A 33 -3.65 -14.79 6.16
CA ASN A 33 -2.39 -14.85 6.92
C ASN A 33 -2.43 -14.03 8.22
N ASP A 34 -3.52 -14.11 8.98
CA ASP A 34 -3.69 -13.36 10.22
C ASP A 34 -2.87 -13.96 11.38
N LYS A 35 -2.36 -13.09 12.26
CA LYS A 35 -1.45 -13.45 13.37
C LYS A 35 -2.10 -14.41 14.33
N ILE A 36 -3.33 -14.12 14.68
CA ILE A 36 -4.07 -14.89 15.67
C ILE A 36 -4.36 -16.30 15.12
N VAL A 37 -4.73 -16.38 13.84
CA VAL A 37 -4.93 -17.67 13.13
C VAL A 37 -3.65 -18.49 13.06
N MET A 38 -2.49 -17.85 12.87
CA MET A 38 -1.21 -18.55 12.79
C MET A 38 -0.70 -19.03 14.15
N GLU A 39 -0.90 -18.26 15.21
CA GLU A 39 -0.57 -18.66 16.58
C GLU A 39 -1.47 -19.80 17.07
N ALA A 40 -2.77 -19.77 16.76
CA ALA A 40 -3.72 -20.84 17.12
C ALA A 40 -3.42 -22.19 16.43
N LYS A 41 -2.78 -22.18 15.25
CA LYS A 41 -2.33 -23.39 14.53
C LYS A 41 -0.88 -23.76 14.80
N GLY A 42 -0.14 -22.91 15.53
CA GLY A 42 1.29 -23.01 15.81
C GLY A 42 1.60 -23.63 17.18
N GLY A 43 0.90 -24.69 17.57
CA GLY A 43 1.25 -25.49 18.75
C GLY A 43 2.42 -26.41 18.44
N SER A 44 3.66 -25.91 18.57
CA SER A 44 4.93 -26.66 18.81
C SER A 44 6.13 -25.90 18.23
N SER A 45 6.64 -24.93 18.98
CA SER A 45 8.09 -24.68 19.04
C SER A 45 8.39 -24.08 20.40
N THR A 46 8.70 -24.96 21.33
CA THR A 46 9.50 -24.80 22.56
C THR A 46 9.47 -23.42 23.22
N LYS A 47 8.76 -23.34 24.35
CA LYS A 47 9.04 -22.36 25.42
C LYS A 47 10.50 -22.55 25.85
N SER A 48 11.31 -21.50 25.77
CA SER A 48 12.41 -21.32 26.71
C SER A 48 12.30 -19.94 27.36
N SER A 49 12.05 -20.00 28.67
CA SER A 49 12.19 -18.93 29.64
C SER A 49 13.57 -18.28 29.57
N GLY A 50 13.63 -17.01 29.97
CA GLY A 50 14.73 -16.09 29.66
C GLY A 50 16.11 -16.42 30.22
N LEU A 51 17.10 -15.74 29.64
CA LEU A 51 18.13 -14.96 30.32
C LEU A 51 18.90 -14.16 29.26
N THR A 52 19.23 -12.92 29.58
CA THR A 52 20.13 -12.03 28.82
C THR A 52 21.53 -12.61 28.67
N VAL A 53 22.14 -12.60 27.47
CA VAL A 53 23.54 -12.17 27.20
C VAL A 53 23.68 -11.84 25.70
N ALA A 54 24.44 -10.79 25.41
CA ALA A 54 24.85 -10.30 24.09
C ALA A 54 25.59 -11.34 23.21
N GLY A 55 25.50 -11.16 21.89
CA GLY A 55 26.36 -11.86 20.92
C GLY A 55 25.75 -11.88 19.53
N GLY A 56 26.41 -11.22 18.57
CA GLY A 56 25.95 -11.08 17.19
C GLY A 56 25.94 -12.40 16.40
N GLY A 57 25.07 -12.44 15.40
CA GLY A 57 24.95 -13.53 14.44
C GLY A 57 23.70 -13.34 13.59
N ASP A 58 23.84 -12.65 12.45
CA ASP A 58 22.83 -12.58 11.40
C ASP A 58 22.65 -13.98 10.79
N ASP A 59 21.60 -14.68 11.19
CA ASP A 59 21.12 -15.91 10.53
C ASP A 59 19.99 -15.55 9.55
N PRO A 60 20.18 -15.70 8.22
CA PRO A 60 19.18 -15.30 7.22
C PRO A 60 18.05 -16.33 7.01
N GLY A 61 17.97 -17.38 7.84
CA GLY A 61 17.04 -18.50 7.67
C GLY A 61 15.65 -18.40 8.30
N ARG A 62 15.39 -17.43 9.19
CA ARG A 62 14.15 -17.39 9.99
C ARG A 62 13.16 -16.29 9.57
N SER A 63 12.84 -16.23 8.28
CA SER A 63 11.71 -15.39 7.83
C SER A 63 10.38 -16.09 8.12
N GLY A 64 9.84 -15.84 9.32
CA GLY A 64 8.45 -16.19 9.63
C GLY A 64 7.53 -15.71 8.51
N LYS A 65 6.59 -16.56 8.07
CA LYS A 65 5.64 -16.23 7.00
C LYS A 65 5.03 -14.86 7.32
N PRO A 66 5.04 -13.88 6.41
CA PRO A 66 4.59 -12.54 6.72
C PRO A 66 3.13 -12.60 7.14
N VAL A 67 2.89 -12.13 8.35
CA VAL A 67 1.60 -12.16 9.03
C VAL A 67 0.99 -10.77 8.92
N VAL A 68 -0.30 -10.69 8.60
CA VAL A 68 -1.03 -9.42 8.67
C VAL A 68 -1.55 -9.23 10.09
N VAL A 69 -1.35 -8.03 10.65
CA VAL A 69 -1.99 -7.61 11.89
C VAL A 69 -3.19 -6.76 11.52
N ILE A 70 -4.39 -7.25 11.82
CA ILE A 70 -5.64 -6.53 11.58
C ILE A 70 -6.04 -5.82 12.87
N ASP A 71 -6.29 -4.51 12.78
CA ASP A 71 -6.71 -3.71 13.93
C ASP A 71 -8.20 -3.89 14.20
N ASP A 72 -9.00 -3.79 13.14
CA ASP A 72 -10.45 -3.95 13.16
C ASP A 72 -10.93 -4.53 11.82
N CYS A 73 -12.03 -5.28 11.85
CA CYS A 73 -12.67 -5.82 10.65
C CYS A 73 -14.18 -5.90 10.79
N GLN A 74 -14.85 -5.83 9.66
CA GLN A 74 -16.29 -5.95 9.50
C GLN A 74 -16.58 -7.01 8.45
N PHE A 75 -17.59 -7.84 8.68
CA PHE A 75 -17.96 -8.94 7.80
C PHE A 75 -19.33 -8.71 7.17
N HIS A 76 -19.54 -9.32 6.01
CA HIS A 76 -20.87 -9.45 5.44
C HIS A 76 -21.78 -10.31 6.34
N GLN A 77 -23.09 -10.07 6.30
CA GLN A 77 -24.10 -10.81 7.07
C GLN A 77 -24.10 -12.33 6.84
N CYS A 78 -23.52 -12.80 5.72
CA CYS A 78 -23.43 -14.23 5.42
C CYS A 78 -22.34 -14.96 6.23
N VAL A 79 -21.49 -14.22 6.96
CA VAL A 79 -20.40 -14.78 7.75
C VAL A 79 -20.90 -15.23 9.13
N LYS A 80 -20.54 -16.45 9.51
CA LYS A 80 -20.85 -17.03 10.82
C LYS A 80 -19.85 -16.52 11.86
N LEU A 81 -20.19 -15.41 12.53
CA LEU A 81 -19.31 -14.75 13.50
C LEU A 81 -18.86 -15.66 14.66
N SER A 82 -19.73 -16.56 15.13
CA SER A 82 -19.39 -17.52 16.20
C SER A 82 -18.19 -18.41 15.86
N LYS A 83 -18.06 -18.85 14.59
CA LYS A 83 -16.90 -19.63 14.12
C LYS A 83 -15.63 -18.77 14.00
N PHE A 84 -15.77 -17.47 13.75
CA PHE A 84 -14.64 -16.56 13.72
C PHE A 84 -14.11 -16.27 15.13
N GLU A 85 -14.98 -16.06 16.11
CA GLU A 85 -14.57 -15.80 17.51
C GLU A 85 -13.87 -17.00 18.15
N THR A 86 -14.29 -18.21 17.81
CA THR A 86 -13.79 -19.46 18.40
C THR A 86 -12.62 -20.08 17.65
N GLU A 87 -12.69 -20.12 16.32
CA GLU A 87 -11.70 -20.82 15.47
C GLU A 87 -10.86 -19.86 14.62
N HIS A 88 -11.13 -18.54 14.67
CA HIS A 88 -10.59 -17.54 13.74
C HIS A 88 -10.78 -17.94 12.27
N SER A 89 -11.92 -18.59 11.98
CA SER A 89 -12.25 -19.17 10.69
C SER A 89 -13.42 -18.40 10.06
N ILE A 90 -13.19 -17.75 8.92
CA ILE A 90 -14.23 -17.03 8.18
C ILE A 90 -15.05 -18.05 7.38
N SER A 91 -16.17 -18.51 7.95
CA SER A 91 -17.09 -19.45 7.32
C SER A 91 -18.39 -18.76 6.90
N PHE A 92 -18.87 -19.00 5.69
CA PHE A 92 -20.04 -18.30 5.12
C PHE A 92 -20.68 -19.10 3.98
N ILE A 93 -21.93 -18.77 3.65
CA ILE A 93 -22.57 -19.21 2.40
C ILE A 93 -22.65 -17.96 1.50
N PRO A 94 -21.89 -17.90 0.37
CA PRO A 94 -21.81 -16.69 -0.43
C PRO A 94 -23.14 -16.39 -1.14
N PRO A 95 -23.59 -15.12 -1.17
CA PRO A 95 -24.52 -14.66 -2.19
C PRO A 95 -23.94 -14.90 -3.60
N ASP A 96 -24.83 -15.12 -4.56
CA ASP A 96 -24.42 -15.23 -5.96
C ASP A 96 -24.02 -13.86 -6.53
N GLY A 97 -23.07 -13.85 -7.46
CA GLY A 97 -22.54 -12.63 -8.07
C GLY A 97 -21.49 -11.90 -7.21
N GLU A 98 -21.44 -10.57 -7.35
CA GLU A 98 -20.44 -9.71 -6.69
C GLU A 98 -20.94 -9.17 -5.36
N PHE A 99 -20.21 -9.45 -4.29
CA PHE A 99 -20.48 -8.89 -2.96
C PHE A 99 -19.19 -8.61 -2.19
N GLU A 100 -19.28 -7.77 -1.18
CA GLU A 100 -18.15 -7.50 -0.30
C GLU A 100 -18.18 -8.45 0.90
N LEU A 101 -17.18 -9.32 1.01
CA LEU A 101 -17.09 -10.31 2.07
C LEU A 101 -16.65 -9.70 3.41
N MET A 102 -15.66 -8.81 3.37
CA MET A 102 -15.16 -8.13 4.57
C MET A 102 -14.47 -6.80 4.25
N ARG A 103 -14.51 -5.90 5.23
CA ARG A 103 -13.69 -4.68 5.35
C ARG A 103 -12.72 -4.87 6.51
N TYR A 104 -11.51 -4.31 6.38
CA TYR A 104 -10.52 -4.35 7.45
C TYR A 104 -9.65 -3.11 7.47
N ARG A 105 -9.04 -2.84 8.62
CA ARG A 105 -8.05 -1.78 8.80
C ARG A 105 -6.77 -2.35 9.41
N THR A 106 -5.63 -1.81 9.01
CA THR A 106 -4.34 -2.06 9.67
C THR A 106 -3.51 -0.79 9.75
N THR A 107 -2.73 -0.66 10.82
CA THR A 107 -1.80 0.44 11.07
C THR A 107 -0.36 -0.04 11.27
N LYS A 108 -0.14 -1.36 11.33
CA LYS A 108 1.17 -1.96 11.64
C LYS A 108 1.77 -2.64 10.42
N ASP A 109 3.09 -2.64 10.34
CA ASP A 109 3.89 -3.36 9.33
C ASP A 109 3.47 -3.09 7.88
N ILE A 110 3.02 -1.86 7.60
CA ILE A 110 2.60 -1.43 6.27
C ILE A 110 3.81 -1.25 5.37
N ALA A 111 3.82 -1.96 4.24
CA ALA A 111 4.79 -1.76 3.19
C ALA A 111 4.48 -0.47 2.41
N LEU A 112 5.39 0.50 2.47
CA LEU A 112 5.30 1.75 1.72
C LEU A 112 5.85 1.55 0.31
N PRO A 113 5.02 1.48 -0.76
CA PRO A 113 5.51 1.04 -2.07
C PRO A 113 6.46 2.03 -2.74
N PHE A 114 6.41 3.31 -2.37
CA PHE A 114 7.22 4.35 -2.96
C PHE A 114 7.78 5.31 -1.92
N ARG A 115 9.09 5.54 -1.95
CA ARG A 115 9.73 6.59 -1.16
C ARG A 115 9.97 7.80 -2.03
N VAL A 116 9.44 8.94 -1.61
CA VAL A 116 9.68 10.25 -2.24
C VAL A 116 10.74 10.97 -1.42
N ILE A 117 11.79 11.47 -2.07
CA ILE A 117 12.87 12.21 -1.44
C ILE A 117 12.94 13.58 -2.12
N PRO A 118 12.36 14.62 -1.51
CA PRO A 118 12.45 15.99 -2.01
C PRO A 118 13.77 16.63 -1.61
N LEU A 119 14.41 17.32 -2.56
CA LEU A 119 15.51 18.24 -2.33
C LEU A 119 15.08 19.59 -2.92
N VAL A 120 14.89 20.58 -2.07
CA VAL A 120 14.50 21.94 -2.48
C VAL A 120 15.63 22.89 -2.08
N ARG A 121 16.15 23.62 -3.05
CA ARG A 121 17.22 24.61 -2.89
C ARG A 121 16.75 25.96 -3.41
N GLU A 122 16.80 26.98 -2.58
CA GLU A 122 16.62 28.37 -3.01
C GLU A 122 17.97 28.84 -3.56
N ALA A 123 18.07 28.98 -4.88
CA ALA A 123 19.31 29.37 -5.55
C ALA A 123 19.51 30.89 -5.49
N THR A 124 18.45 31.64 -5.77
CA THR A 124 18.39 33.10 -5.64
C THR A 124 17.00 33.53 -5.14
N ARG A 125 16.76 34.83 -4.95
CA ARG A 125 15.42 35.34 -4.61
C ARG A 125 14.37 35.10 -5.71
N THR A 126 14.83 34.91 -6.95
CA THR A 126 13.99 34.73 -8.15
C THR A 126 14.07 33.33 -8.72
N LYS A 127 14.85 32.42 -8.12
CA LYS A 127 15.06 31.07 -8.65
C LYS A 127 15.10 30.03 -7.55
N MET A 128 14.26 29.01 -7.70
CA MET A 128 14.20 27.84 -6.84
C MET A 128 14.46 26.58 -7.65
N GLU A 129 15.33 25.72 -7.14
CA GLU A 129 15.62 24.42 -7.73
C GLU A 129 14.97 23.33 -6.90
N VAL A 130 14.26 22.44 -7.58
CA VAL A 130 13.57 21.32 -6.96
C VAL A 130 13.99 20.04 -7.64
N LYS A 131 14.54 19.11 -6.85
CA LYS A 131 14.85 17.75 -7.29
C LYS A 131 14.02 16.78 -6.48
N VAL A 132 13.23 15.94 -7.15
CA VAL A 132 12.43 14.91 -6.50
C VAL A 132 12.90 13.55 -6.98
N VAL A 133 13.40 12.75 -6.05
CA VAL A 133 13.80 11.37 -6.29
C VAL A 133 12.68 10.46 -5.84
N LEU A 134 12.25 9.57 -6.73
CA LEU A 134 11.22 8.57 -6.48
C LEU A 134 11.86 7.18 -6.52
N LYS A 135 11.77 6.45 -5.39
CA LYS A 135 12.26 5.08 -5.25
C LYS A 135 11.09 4.12 -5.05
N SER A 136 10.99 3.06 -5.85
CA SER A 136 10.03 1.96 -5.62
C SER A 136 10.60 0.94 -4.63
N GLN A 137 9.86 0.60 -3.57
CA GLN A 137 10.29 -0.28 -2.48
C GLN A 137 9.44 -1.55 -2.41
N PHE A 138 9.39 -2.30 -3.51
CA PHE A 138 8.71 -3.59 -3.61
C PHE A 138 9.46 -4.51 -4.56
N LYS A 139 9.06 -5.79 -4.62
CA LYS A 139 9.73 -6.82 -5.42
C LYS A 139 9.94 -6.38 -6.87
N ALA A 140 11.14 -6.60 -7.39
CA ALA A 140 11.54 -6.18 -8.74
C ALA A 140 10.67 -6.77 -9.87
N SER A 141 10.08 -7.96 -9.65
CA SER A 141 9.18 -8.61 -10.60
C SER A 141 7.79 -7.96 -10.71
N LEU A 142 7.42 -7.09 -9.76
CA LEU A 142 6.13 -6.40 -9.78
C LEU A 142 6.27 -5.04 -10.45
N LEU A 143 5.18 -4.57 -11.08
CA LEU A 143 5.10 -3.28 -11.74
C LEU A 143 4.04 -2.41 -11.06
N GLY A 144 4.46 -1.28 -10.48
CA GLY A 144 3.56 -0.20 -10.11
C GLY A 144 3.09 0.56 -11.36
N GLN A 145 1.85 1.02 -11.34
CA GLN A 145 1.18 1.65 -12.48
C GLN A 145 0.46 2.93 -12.07
N LYS A 146 0.07 3.73 -13.07
CA LYS A 146 -0.70 4.98 -12.89
C LYS A 146 -0.06 5.90 -11.84
N ILE A 147 1.28 5.98 -11.89
CA ILE A 147 2.06 6.75 -10.94
C ILE A 147 1.96 8.22 -11.32
N GLU A 148 1.53 9.04 -10.38
CA GLU A 148 1.44 10.48 -10.51
C GLU A 148 2.03 11.13 -9.26
N VAL A 149 3.08 11.92 -9.42
CA VAL A 149 3.68 12.71 -8.35
C VAL A 149 3.30 14.16 -8.57
N ARG A 150 2.73 14.80 -7.55
CA ARG A 150 2.32 16.19 -7.55
C ARG A 150 3.22 16.99 -6.63
N ILE A 151 3.97 17.91 -7.22
CA ILE A 151 4.93 18.76 -6.53
C ILE A 151 4.38 20.19 -6.51
N PRO A 152 3.99 20.73 -5.35
CA PRO A 152 3.45 22.09 -5.28
C PRO A 152 4.54 23.12 -5.60
N THR A 153 4.13 24.21 -6.23
CA THR A 153 4.98 25.38 -6.52
C THR A 153 4.45 26.60 -5.76
N PRO A 154 5.29 27.63 -5.53
CA PRO A 154 4.85 28.91 -4.99
C PRO A 154 3.78 29.57 -5.87
N LEU A 155 3.01 30.49 -5.27
CA LEU A 155 1.99 31.26 -6.00
C LEU A 155 2.60 32.33 -6.92
N ASN A 156 3.81 32.78 -6.62
CA ASN A 156 4.55 33.77 -7.40
C ASN A 156 5.44 33.12 -8.48
N THR A 157 5.12 31.90 -8.92
CA THR A 157 5.86 31.24 -10.01
C THR A 157 5.56 31.93 -11.35
N SER A 158 6.61 32.38 -12.04
CA SER A 158 6.52 32.94 -13.40
C SER A 158 6.78 31.90 -14.49
N GLY A 159 7.67 30.94 -14.22
CA GLY A 159 8.15 29.97 -15.20
C GLY A 159 8.66 28.70 -14.54
N VAL A 160 8.58 27.57 -15.24
CA VAL A 160 9.08 26.29 -14.76
C VAL A 160 9.74 25.51 -15.91
N GLN A 161 11.04 25.22 -15.75
CA GLN A 161 11.78 24.32 -16.62
C GLN A 161 11.86 22.93 -15.98
N LEU A 162 11.54 21.88 -16.74
CA LEU A 162 11.41 20.50 -16.23
C LEU A 162 12.34 19.55 -16.98
N ILE A 163 13.05 18.73 -16.23
CA ILE A 163 13.90 17.65 -16.75
C ILE A 163 13.50 16.35 -16.04
N CYS A 164 13.00 15.37 -16.80
CA CYS A 164 12.74 14.02 -16.31
C CYS A 164 13.08 12.98 -17.37
N LEU A 165 13.83 11.93 -16.99
CA LEU A 165 14.19 10.84 -17.91
C LEU A 165 13.06 9.83 -18.11
N LYS A 166 12.16 9.71 -17.12
CA LYS A 166 11.07 8.73 -17.14
C LYS A 166 9.73 9.43 -16.91
N GLY A 167 8.74 9.04 -17.72
CA GLY A 167 7.41 9.62 -17.66
C GLY A 167 7.33 10.96 -18.38
N LYS A 168 6.29 11.73 -18.07
CA LYS A 168 6.07 13.08 -18.60
C LYS A 168 5.71 14.00 -17.44
N ALA A 169 6.38 15.14 -17.37
CA ALA A 169 6.08 16.18 -16.38
C ALA A 169 5.53 17.42 -17.07
N LYS A 170 4.58 18.08 -16.42
CA LYS A 170 4.02 19.36 -16.87
C LYS A 170 3.77 20.26 -15.67
N TYR A 171 4.08 21.54 -15.82
CA TYR A 171 3.61 22.56 -14.88
C TYR A 171 2.17 22.90 -15.19
N LYS A 172 1.33 22.98 -14.15
CA LYS A 172 -0.06 23.42 -14.22
C LYS A 172 -0.23 24.67 -13.37
N ALA A 173 -0.23 25.84 -14.02
CA ALA A 173 -0.33 27.14 -13.35
C ALA A 173 -1.63 27.30 -12.54
N SER A 174 -2.77 26.88 -13.09
CA SER A 174 -4.08 26.93 -12.40
C SER A 174 -4.13 26.15 -11.08
N GLU A 175 -3.20 25.23 -10.92
CA GLU A 175 -3.12 24.28 -9.82
C GLU A 175 -1.88 24.53 -8.93
N ASN A 176 -1.04 25.50 -9.27
CA ASN A 176 0.27 25.79 -8.66
C ASN A 176 1.07 24.52 -8.35
N ALA A 177 1.17 23.64 -9.35
CA ALA A 177 1.82 22.35 -9.17
C ALA A 177 2.46 21.82 -10.45
N ILE A 178 3.58 21.12 -10.28
CA ILE A 178 4.17 20.26 -11.29
C ILE A 178 3.55 18.87 -11.14
N VAL A 179 3.00 18.35 -12.24
CA VAL A 179 2.40 17.02 -12.29
C VAL A 179 3.29 16.11 -13.12
N TRP A 180 3.87 15.10 -12.47
CA TRP A 180 4.76 14.12 -13.08
C TRP A 180 4.10 12.75 -13.17
N LYS A 181 3.78 12.31 -14.39
CA LYS A 181 3.08 11.05 -14.65
C LYS A 181 4.03 10.00 -15.22
N ILE A 182 4.08 8.84 -14.58
CA ILE A 182 4.84 7.66 -15.01
C ILE A 182 3.84 6.52 -15.23
N LYS A 183 3.78 6.01 -16.47
CA LYS A 183 2.82 4.93 -16.82
C LYS A 183 3.03 3.69 -15.97
N ARG A 184 4.28 3.23 -15.88
CA ARG A 184 4.69 2.03 -15.12
C ARG A 184 6.12 2.14 -14.56
N MET A 185 6.37 1.53 -13.42
CA MET A 185 7.69 1.41 -12.79
C MET A 185 7.84 0.03 -12.13
N ALA A 186 8.94 -0.67 -12.42
CA ALA A 186 9.29 -1.90 -11.74
C ALA A 186 9.77 -1.63 -10.32
N GLY A 187 9.63 -2.61 -9.43
CA GLY A 187 10.15 -2.55 -8.07
C GLY A 187 11.67 -2.44 -8.01
N MET A 188 12.18 -1.96 -6.88
CA MET A 188 13.62 -1.73 -6.65
C MET A 188 14.31 -0.85 -7.70
N LYS A 189 13.57 0.07 -8.33
CA LYS A 189 14.09 1.11 -9.23
C LYS A 189 14.01 2.50 -8.61
N GLU A 190 14.82 3.38 -9.15
CA GLU A 190 14.87 4.80 -8.82
C GLU A 190 14.74 5.62 -10.09
N THR A 191 14.06 6.76 -9.99
CA THR A 191 14.03 7.77 -11.03
C THR A 191 13.86 9.14 -10.40
N GLN A 192 14.13 10.19 -11.15
CA GLN A 192 14.14 11.55 -10.61
C GLN A 192 13.56 12.53 -11.61
N LEU A 193 13.06 13.63 -11.06
CA LEU A 193 12.68 14.83 -11.77
C LEU A 193 13.47 16.01 -11.18
N SER A 194 14.03 16.83 -12.05
CA SER A 194 14.62 18.12 -11.71
C SER A 194 13.75 19.22 -12.30
N ALA A 195 13.51 20.26 -11.51
CA ALA A 195 12.76 21.43 -11.91
C ALA A 195 13.52 22.70 -11.50
N GLU A 196 13.55 23.66 -12.39
CA GLU A 196 13.98 25.02 -12.12
C GLU A 196 12.74 25.90 -12.19
N ILE A 197 12.44 26.58 -11.08
CA ILE A 197 11.24 27.39 -10.90
C ILE A 197 11.68 28.84 -10.78
N GLU A 198 11.23 29.65 -11.73
CA GLU A 198 11.40 31.09 -11.71
C GLU A 198 10.28 31.72 -10.86
N LEU A 199 10.67 32.67 -10.03
CA LEU A 199 9.82 33.36 -9.08
C LEU A 199 9.82 34.85 -9.38
N LEU A 200 8.63 35.45 -9.37
CA LEU A 200 8.47 36.88 -9.32
C LEU A 200 8.90 37.40 -7.95
N GLU A 201 9.56 38.55 -7.91
CA GLU A 201 9.84 39.22 -6.65
C GLU A 201 8.53 39.55 -5.92
N THR A 202 8.54 39.37 -4.61
CA THR A 202 7.39 39.65 -3.75
C THR A 202 7.83 40.54 -2.60
N ASP A 203 7.06 41.59 -2.31
CA ASP A 203 7.32 42.50 -1.18
C ASP A 203 7.01 41.86 0.20
N THR A 204 6.43 40.66 0.20
CA THR A 204 6.02 39.98 1.41
C THR A 204 7.20 39.26 2.07
N LYS A 205 7.52 39.62 3.32
CA LYS A 205 8.49 38.90 4.18
C LYS A 205 8.04 37.48 4.57
N LYS A 206 6.85 37.04 4.16
CA LYS A 206 6.27 35.76 4.56
C LYS A 206 6.92 34.62 3.78
N LYS A 207 7.77 33.83 4.46
CA LYS A 207 8.39 32.63 3.89
C LYS A 207 7.31 31.65 3.46
N TRP A 208 7.42 31.11 2.24
CA TRP A 208 6.47 30.16 1.70
C TRP A 208 6.43 28.88 2.55
N THR A 209 5.26 28.54 3.08
CA THR A 209 5.03 27.26 3.76
C THR A 209 4.80 26.19 2.71
N ARG A 210 5.81 25.37 2.49
CA ARG A 210 5.83 24.36 1.43
C ARG A 210 4.76 23.30 1.70
N PRO A 211 3.73 23.17 0.85
CA PRO A 211 2.77 22.08 0.98
C PRO A 211 3.48 20.74 0.69
N PRO A 212 2.99 19.62 1.24
CA PRO A 212 3.62 18.32 0.99
C PRO A 212 3.48 17.90 -0.48
N ILE A 213 4.45 17.12 -0.94
CA ILE A 213 4.38 16.42 -2.22
C ILE A 213 3.42 15.24 -2.06
N SER A 214 2.40 15.19 -2.90
CA SER A 214 1.43 14.09 -2.93
C SER A 214 1.71 13.12 -4.06
N MET A 215 1.29 11.87 -3.90
CA MET A 215 1.49 10.83 -4.89
C MET A 215 0.27 9.94 -5.03
N ASN A 216 -0.08 9.63 -6.28
CA ASN A 216 -1.07 8.61 -6.62
C ASN A 216 -0.42 7.43 -7.35
N PHE A 217 -0.85 6.21 -7.07
CA PHE A 217 -0.36 5.00 -7.72
C PHE A 217 -1.29 3.80 -7.53
N GLU A 218 -1.06 2.76 -8.34
CA GLU A 218 -1.66 1.43 -8.21
C GLU A 218 -0.55 0.37 -8.20
N VAL A 219 -0.60 -0.59 -7.27
CA VAL A 219 0.36 -1.70 -7.14
C VAL A 219 -0.35 -3.05 -7.07
N PRO A 220 0.21 -4.13 -7.65
CA PRO A 220 -0.43 -5.44 -7.75
C PRO A 220 -0.24 -6.31 -6.49
N PHE A 221 -0.23 -5.69 -5.31
CA PHE A 221 -0.08 -6.37 -4.02
C PHE A 221 -0.82 -5.60 -2.92
N ALA A 222 -1.09 -6.24 -1.79
CA ALA A 222 -1.67 -5.58 -0.62
C ALA A 222 -0.57 -4.91 0.23
N PRO A 223 -0.57 -3.57 0.38
CA PRO A 223 0.41 -2.87 1.21
C PRO A 223 0.35 -3.27 2.69
N SER A 224 -0.80 -3.77 3.15
CA SER A 224 -1.01 -4.35 4.49
C SER A 224 -0.25 -5.66 4.73
N GLY A 225 0.32 -6.28 3.69
CA GLY A 225 0.83 -7.65 3.78
C GLY A 225 -0.24 -8.73 3.79
N PHE A 226 -1.53 -8.35 3.68
CA PHE A 226 -2.65 -9.28 3.59
C PHE A 226 -2.49 -10.25 2.41
N LYS A 227 -2.66 -11.54 2.68
CA LYS A 227 -2.60 -12.63 1.70
C LYS A 227 -3.69 -13.64 1.96
N VAL A 228 -4.43 -13.94 0.89
CA VAL A 228 -5.32 -15.10 0.83
C VAL A 228 -4.47 -16.36 0.86
N ARG A 229 -4.79 -17.25 1.80
CA ARG A 229 -4.13 -18.55 2.00
C ARG A 229 -4.91 -19.67 1.33
N TYR A 230 -6.23 -19.63 1.49
CA TYR A 230 -7.13 -20.58 0.86
C TYR A 230 -8.55 -20.01 0.79
N LEU A 231 -9.31 -20.52 -0.18
CA LEU A 231 -10.76 -20.50 -0.20
C LEU A 231 -11.19 -21.95 -0.38
N LYS A 232 -11.86 -22.52 0.60
CA LYS A 232 -12.44 -23.87 0.51
C LYS A 232 -13.94 -23.75 0.24
N VAL A 233 -14.47 -24.60 -0.62
CA VAL A 233 -15.87 -24.63 -1.05
C VAL A 233 -16.39 -26.04 -0.80
N PHE A 234 -17.51 -26.15 -0.08
CA PHE A 234 -18.15 -27.41 0.26
C PHE A 234 -19.62 -27.36 -0.15
N GLU A 235 -20.01 -28.12 -1.17
CA GLU A 235 -21.41 -28.29 -1.57
C GLU A 235 -21.82 -29.75 -1.31
N PRO A 236 -22.57 -30.04 -0.22
CA PRO A 236 -22.92 -31.41 0.13
C PRO A 236 -24.03 -32.00 -0.74
N LYS A 237 -24.82 -31.18 -1.46
CA LYS A 237 -26.01 -31.65 -2.20
C LYS A 237 -25.77 -31.88 -3.69
N LEU A 238 -24.76 -31.24 -4.26
CA LEU A 238 -24.46 -31.33 -5.69
C LEU A 238 -23.15 -32.09 -5.90
N ASN A 239 -23.03 -32.72 -7.07
CA ASN A 239 -21.87 -33.55 -7.43
C ASN A 239 -20.66 -32.72 -7.88
N TYR A 240 -20.24 -31.74 -7.07
CA TYR A 240 -18.96 -31.06 -7.26
C TYR A 240 -18.28 -30.81 -5.91
N SER A 241 -16.96 -30.80 -5.94
CA SER A 241 -16.08 -30.70 -4.80
C SER A 241 -15.24 -29.42 -4.88
N ASP A 242 -14.41 -29.19 -3.86
CA ASP A 242 -13.47 -28.06 -3.82
C ASP A 242 -12.50 -28.04 -5.01
N HIS A 243 -12.19 -29.20 -5.57
CA HIS A 243 -11.26 -29.39 -6.69
C HIS A 243 -11.87 -28.99 -8.04
N ASP A 244 -13.20 -29.04 -8.16
CA ASP A 244 -13.93 -28.68 -9.37
C ASP A 244 -14.10 -27.15 -9.49
N VAL A 245 -13.81 -26.41 -8.42
CA VAL A 245 -13.95 -24.96 -8.35
C VAL A 245 -12.68 -24.25 -8.82
N ILE A 246 -12.80 -23.46 -9.88
CA ILE A 246 -11.73 -22.56 -10.34
C ILE A 246 -11.71 -21.29 -9.47
N LYS A 247 -10.56 -20.99 -8.89
CA LYS A 247 -10.40 -19.89 -7.92
C LYS A 247 -9.42 -18.84 -8.46
N TRP A 248 -9.84 -17.58 -8.42
CA TRP A 248 -9.02 -16.43 -8.83
C TRP A 248 -8.82 -15.48 -7.67
N VAL A 249 -7.62 -14.91 -7.56
CA VAL A 249 -7.32 -13.84 -6.62
C VAL A 249 -6.52 -12.76 -7.32
N ARG A 250 -6.86 -11.50 -7.04
CA ARG A 250 -6.06 -10.35 -7.46
C ARG A 250 -5.92 -9.38 -6.29
N TYR A 251 -4.76 -8.74 -6.22
CA TYR A 251 -4.49 -7.70 -5.23
C TYR A 251 -4.34 -6.37 -5.95
N ILE A 252 -5.03 -5.36 -5.44
CA ILE A 252 -5.00 -4.00 -5.99
C ILE A 252 -4.77 -3.04 -4.81
N GLY A 253 -3.52 -2.67 -4.60
CA GLY A 253 -3.14 -1.60 -3.67
C GLY A 253 -3.25 -0.26 -4.38
N ARG A 254 -3.99 0.69 -3.81
CA ARG A 254 -4.10 2.06 -4.32
C ARG A 254 -3.66 3.04 -3.26
N SER A 255 -3.06 4.13 -3.69
CA SER A 255 -2.80 5.27 -2.82
C SER A 255 -4.12 5.88 -2.34
N GLY A 256 -4.20 6.16 -1.05
CA GLY A 256 -5.12 7.15 -0.48
C GLY A 256 -4.36 8.47 -0.31
N LEU A 257 -4.39 9.03 0.89
CA LEU A 257 -3.55 10.17 1.27
C LEU A 257 -2.08 9.73 1.37
N TYR A 258 -1.28 10.01 0.34
CA TYR A 258 0.14 9.65 0.29
C TYR A 258 1.00 10.89 0.10
N GLU A 259 1.46 11.46 1.22
CA GLU A 259 2.09 12.77 1.28
C GLU A 259 3.46 12.75 1.95
N THR A 260 4.40 13.50 1.37
CA THR A 260 5.76 13.69 1.91
C THR A 260 6.01 15.18 2.10
N ARG A 261 6.32 15.59 3.33
CA ARG A 261 6.67 16.99 3.65
C ARG A 261 8.06 17.34 3.11
N CYS A 262 8.27 18.61 2.77
CA CYS A 262 9.50 19.17 2.19
C CYS A 262 9.93 20.46 2.91
#